data_AF-A0A0K9XG48-F1
#
_entry.id   AF-A0A0K9XG48-F1
#
_cell.length_a   1.000
_cell.length_b   1.000
_cell.length_c   1.000
_cell.angle_alpha   90.00
_cell.angle_beta   90.00
_cell.angle_gamma   90.00
#
_symmetry.space_group_name_H-M   'P 1'
#
loop_
_entity.id
_entity.type
_entity.pdbx_description
1 polymer ?
#
loop_
_entity_poly.entity_id
_entity_poly.type
_entity_poly.pdbx_seq_one_letter_code
_entity_poly.pdbx_strand_id
1 'polypeptide(L)' 'MNVIQQHMFDSYRALRQGVAAPPAPGTDEVRVAREMHEWRQFRRVLAGRPARWWRRRPAVRVVAPAPGAAAARVPQRCR' A
#
# COMPACT_ATOMS: atom_id res chain seq x y z
N MET A 1 0.18 -28.42 19.56
CA MET A 1 -0.22 -27.21 20.33
C MET A 1 -0.65 -26.15 19.33
N ASN A 2 -1.86 -25.59 19.45
CA ASN A 2 -2.39 -24.54 18.56
C ASN A 2 -2.31 -23.16 19.27
N VAL A 3 -2.12 -22.06 18.51
CA VAL A 3 -2.05 -20.69 19.04
C VAL A 3 -3.29 -20.31 19.85
N ILE A 4 -4.48 -20.75 19.43
CA ILE A 4 -5.72 -20.49 20.17
C ILE A 4 -5.73 -21.24 21.50
N GLN A 5 -5.28 -22.49 21.51
CA GLN A 5 -5.20 -23.31 22.72
C GLN A 5 -4.18 -22.74 23.71
N GLN A 6 -3.02 -22.30 23.23
CA GLN A 6 -2.00 -21.65 24.04
C GLN A 6 -2.53 -20.35 24.66
N HIS A 7 -3.18 -19.51 23.86
CA HIS A 7 -3.79 -18.26 24.34
C HIS A 7 -4.84 -18.50 25.44
N MET A 8 -5.64 -19.58 25.34
CA MET A 8 -6.60 -19.93 26.40
C MET A 8 -5.89 -20.23 27.74
N PHE A 9 -4.78 -20.97 27.71
CA PHE A 9 -4.02 -21.26 28.93
C PHE A 9 -3.34 -20.03 29.51
N ASP A 10 -2.78 -19.17 28.66
CA ASP A 10 -2.09 -17.96 29.11
C ASP A 10 -3.07 -16.91 29.64
N SER A 11 -4.25 -16.78 29.04
CA SER A 11 -5.34 -15.96 29.58
C SER A 11 -5.84 -16.47 30.93
N TYR A 12 -5.97 -17.79 31.10
CA TYR A 12 -6.33 -18.38 32.40
C TYR A 12 -5.26 -18.11 33.47
N ARG A 13 -3.97 -18.24 33.12
CA ARG A 13 -2.87 -17.89 34.03
C ARG A 13 -2.86 -16.41 34.39
N ALA A 14 -3.07 -15.53 33.42
CA ALA A 14 -3.10 -14.09 33.64
C ALA A 14 -4.21 -13.69 34.63
N LEU A 15 -5.41 -14.26 34.45
CA LEU A 15 -6.52 -14.08 35.39
C LEU A 15 -6.16 -14.56 36.80
N ARG A 16 -5.52 -15.73 36.92
CA ARG A 16 -5.12 -16.29 38.21
C ARG A 16 -4.04 -15.47 38.91
N GLN A 17 -3.18 -14.81 38.14
CA GLN A 17 -2.09 -13.97 38.65
C GLN A 17 -2.48 -12.49 38.81
N GLY A 18 -3.70 -12.10 38.39
CA GLY A 18 -4.16 -10.71 38.44
C GLY A 18 -3.41 -9.78 37.47
N VAL A 19 -2.78 -10.33 36.43
CA VAL A 19 -2.07 -9.55 35.41
C VAL A 19 -2.93 -9.38 34.16
N ALA A 20 -2.61 -8.36 33.35
CA ALA A 20 -3.32 -8.10 32.11
C ALA A 20 -3.29 -9.31 31.17
N ALA A 21 -4.43 -9.57 30.51
CA ALA A 21 -4.55 -10.66 29.56
C ALA A 21 -3.63 -10.42 28.35
N PRO A 22 -3.05 -11.50 27.78
CA PRO A 22 -2.28 -11.38 26.54
C PRO A 22 -3.18 -10.86 25.41
N PRO A 23 -2.63 -10.12 24.44
CA PRO A 23 -3.40 -9.66 23.28
C PRO A 23 -4.01 -10.85 22.55
N ALA A 24 -5.20 -10.66 21.99
CA ALA A 24 -5.89 -11.73 21.29
C ALA A 24 -5.07 -12.18 20.07
N PRO A 25 -4.96 -13.49 19.80
CA PRO A 25 -4.39 -13.98 18.55
C PRO A 25 -5.18 -13.38 17.38
N GLY A 26 -4.50 -12.99 16.30
CA GLY A 26 -5.11 -12.26 15.19
C GLY A 26 -5.09 -10.73 15.29
N THR A 27 -4.77 -10.13 16.44
CA THR A 27 -4.84 -8.66 16.63
C THR A 27 -3.93 -7.90 15.64
N ASP A 28 -2.69 -8.37 15.47
CA ASP A 28 -1.70 -7.71 14.60
C ASP A 28 -1.40 -8.48 13.30
N GLU A 29 -2.06 -9.62 13.07
CA GLU A 29 -1.73 -10.51 11.96
C GLU A 29 -2.02 -9.86 10.60
N VAL A 30 -3.09 -9.06 10.49
CA VAL A 30 -3.42 -8.33 9.26
C VAL A 30 -2.35 -7.28 8.93
N ARG A 31 -1.84 -6.59 9.95
CA ARG A 31 -0.78 -5.60 9.79
C ARG A 31 0.52 -6.28 9.36
N VAL A 32 0.90 -7.37 10.02
CA VAL A 32 2.08 -8.17 9.66
C VAL A 32 1.96 -8.71 8.23
N ALA A 33 0.79 -9.22 7.85
CA ALA A 33 0.55 -9.71 6.48
C ALA A 33 0.71 -8.58 5.45
N ARG A 34 0.22 -7.38 5.75
CA ARG A 34 0.38 -6.20 4.91
C ARG A 34 1.86 -5.81 4.77
N GLU A 35 2.59 -5.72 5.89
CA GLU A 35 4.02 -5.38 5.89
C GLU A 35 4.85 -6.42 5.11
N MET A 36 4.54 -7.71 5.26
CA MET A 36 5.15 -8.77 4.45
C MET A 36 4.85 -8.61 2.95
N HIS A 37 3.62 -8.25 2.60
CA HIS A 37 3.26 -7.97 1.22
C HIS A 37 4.03 -6.78 0.65
N GLU A 38 4.13 -5.68 1.40
CA GLU A 38 4.87 -4.48 1.02
C GLU A 38 6.36 -4.79 0.82
N TRP A 39 6.98 -5.51 1.75
CA TRP A 39 8.36 -5.96 1.64
C TRP A 39 8.61 -6.83 0.40
N ARG A 40 7.70 -7.76 0.10
CA ARG A 40 7.78 -8.58 -1.13
C ARG A 40 7.65 -7.72 -2.40
N GLN A 41 6.83 -6.67 -2.40
CA GLN A 41 6.75 -5.76 -3.56
C GLN A 41 8.02 -4.92 -3.69
N PHE A 42 8.57 -4.43 -2.58
CA PHE A 42 9.83 -3.70 -2.58
C PHE A 42 10.98 -4.54 -3.17
N ARG A 43 11.10 -5.80 -2.75
CA ARG A 43 12.08 -6.74 -3.33
C ARG A 43 11.89 -6.98 -4.82
N ARG A 44 10.65 -6.95 -5.33
CA ARG A 44 10.40 -7.04 -6.78
C ARG A 44 10.93 -5.83 -7.53
N VAL A 45 10.76 -4.63 -6.98
CA VAL A 45 11.27 -3.39 -7.57
C VAL A 45 12.80 -3.40 -7.61
N LEU A 46 13.45 -3.82 -6.51
CA LEU A 46 14.90 -3.99 -6.49
C LEU A 46 15.40 -4.99 -7.55
N ALA A 47 14.61 -6.03 -7.84
CA ALA A 47 14.89 -6.99 -8.91
C ALA A 47 14.50 -6.50 -10.32
N GLY A 48 14.22 -5.21 -10.51
CA GLY A 48 13.84 -4.62 -11.80
C GLY A 48 12.43 -4.99 -12.27
N ARG A 49 11.60 -5.62 -11.43
CA ARG A 49 10.23 -6.00 -11.76
C ARG A 49 9.25 -4.95 -11.23
N PRO A 50 8.28 -4.50 -12.03
CA PRO A 50 7.32 -3.49 -11.58
C PRO A 50 6.48 -4.00 -10.41
N ALA A 51 6.33 -3.17 -9.37
CA ALA A 51 5.45 -3.48 -8.26
C ALA A 51 3.99 -3.60 -8.72
N ARG A 52 3.25 -4.58 -8.19
CA ARG A 52 1.86 -4.81 -8.61
C ARG A 52 0.92 -3.65 -8.28
N TRP A 53 1.22 -2.86 -7.25
CA TRP A 53 0.42 -1.68 -6.88
C TRP A 53 0.59 -0.51 -7.87
N TRP A 54 1.75 -0.42 -8.54
CA TRP A 54 2.01 0.61 -9.57
C TRP A 54 1.06 0.48 -10.76
N ARG A 55 0.62 -0.73 -11.09
CA ARG A 55 -0.33 -0.98 -12.19
C ARG A 55 -1.75 -0.50 -11.91
N ARG A 56 -2.06 -0.05 -10.67
CA ARG A 56 -3.36 0.53 -10.31
C ARG A 56 -3.41 2.06 -10.43
N ARG A 57 -2.28 2.73 -10.75
CA ARG A 57 -2.36 4.14 -11.12
C ARG A 57 -3.02 4.21 -12.50
N PRO A 58 -4.12 4.97 -12.68
CA PRO A 58 -4.62 5.22 -14.03
C PRO A 58 -3.44 5.82 -14.81
N ALA A 59 -3.13 5.25 -15.96
CA ALA A 59 -2.13 5.82 -16.84
C ALA A 59 -2.61 7.24 -17.17
N VAL A 60 -1.94 8.26 -16.64
CA VAL A 60 -2.20 9.64 -17.02
C VAL A 60 -1.80 9.73 -18.49
N ARG A 61 -2.78 9.68 -19.38
CA ARG A 61 -2.56 9.94 -20.80
C ARG A 61 -2.26 11.43 -20.91
N VAL A 62 -0.98 11.76 -20.99
CA VAL A 62 -0.55 13.10 -21.38
C VAL A 62 -0.93 13.26 -22.84
N VAL A 63 -2.03 13.97 -23.09
CA VAL A 63 -2.39 14.40 -24.44
C VAL A 63 -1.50 15.60 -24.75
N ALA A 64 -0.52 15.41 -25.63
CA ALA A 64 0.25 16.53 -26.15
C ALA A 64 -0.69 17.47 -26.93
N PRO A 65 -0.59 18.80 -26.75
CA PRO A 65 -1.38 19.73 -27.56
C PRO A 65 -0.96 19.59 -29.03
N ALA A 66 -1.96 19.54 -29.92
CA ALA A 66 -1.73 19.42 -31.35
C ALA A 66 -0.85 20.59 -31.85
N PRO A 67 0.20 20.32 -32.66
CA PRO A 67 1.02 21.38 -33.24
C PRO A 67 0.21 22.12 -34.31
N GLY A 68 -0.51 23.18 -33.90
CA GLY A 68 -1.29 23.97 -34.86
C GLY A 68 -2.00 25.20 -34.29
N ALA A 69 -2.24 25.27 -32.98
CA ALA A 69 -3.01 26.38 -32.38
C ALA A 69 -2.21 27.70 -32.19
N ALA A 70 -0.91 27.73 -32.49
CA ALA A 70 -0.06 28.91 -32.29
C ALA A 70 -0.07 29.90 -33.47
N ALA A 71 -0.74 29.60 -34.58
CA ALA A 71 -0.67 30.43 -35.80
C ALA A 71 -1.68 31.60 -35.86
N ALA A 72 -2.57 31.74 -34.87
CA ALA A 72 -3.61 32.77 -34.89
C ALA A 72 -3.33 33.92 -33.90
N ARG A 73 -2.33 34.76 -34.20
CA ARG A 73 -2.28 36.16 -33.71
C ARG A 73 -1.14 36.93 -34.38
N VAL A 74 -1.44 37.53 -35.53
CA VAL A 74 -0.75 38.74 -35.98
C VAL A 74 -1.82 39.78 -36.26
N PRO A 75 -1.96 40.84 -35.45
CA PRO A 75 -2.82 41.97 -35.81
C PRO A 75 -2.08 42.81 -36.85
N GLN A 76 -2.52 42.80 -38.10
CA GLN A 76 -2.03 43.75 -39.10
C GLN A 76 -2.65 45.12 -38.82
N ARG A 77 -1.83 46.03 -38.29
CA ARG A 77 -2.10 47.47 -38.29
C ARG A 77 -1.40 48.13 -39.46
N CYS A 78 -2.09 49.13 -40.02
CA CYS A 78 -1.63 50.23 -40.86
C CYS A 78 -1.36 49.94 -42.35
N ARG A 79 -2.30 50.37 -43.21
CA ARG A 79 -2.01 51.42 -44.19
C ARG A 79 -3.25 52.26 -44.46
#